data_AF-A0A1R1LED6-F1
#
_entry.id   AF-A0A1R1LED6-F1
#
_cell.length_a   1.000
_cell.length_b   1.000
_cell.length_c   1.000
_cell.angle_alpha   90.00
_cell.angle_beta   90.00
_cell.angle_gamma   90.00
#
_symmetry.space_group_name_H-M   'P 1'
#
loop_
_entity.id
_entity.type
_entity.pdbx_description
1 polymer ?
#
loop_
_entity_poly.entity_id
_entity_poly.type
_entity_poly.pdbx_seq_one_letter_code
_entity_poly.pdbx_strand_id
1 'polypeptide(L)'
;MHIPTYVLAVKKPLGELKLAKGRRSPFDLPVCFDEKYANFLFEFCESRVCCDENDEIQLLKGNFDISDIDQDHLFVDSFKNKLKEVQDFSRWQLVKCKKATSEYSDDYRKRLSLHLKERQSLFQRRVEKEASVA
;
A
#
# COMPACT_ATOMS: atom_id res chain seq x y z
N MET A 1 5.87 0.01 -22.97
CA MET A 1 5.53 1.17 -22.14
C MET A 1 5.79 0.80 -20.70
N HIS A 2 6.59 1.59 -19.98
CA HIS A 2 6.87 1.35 -18.57
C HIS A 2 6.14 2.39 -17.70
N ILE A 3 5.53 1.95 -16.61
CA ILE A 3 4.85 2.83 -15.66
C ILE A 3 5.45 2.70 -14.25
N PRO A 4 5.66 3.82 -13.53
CA PRO A 4 6.00 3.78 -12.12
C PRO A 4 4.91 3.06 -11.33
N THR A 5 5.31 2.03 -10.61
CA THR A 5 4.41 1.16 -9.85
C THR A 5 4.93 1.02 -8.43
N TYR A 6 4.03 1.18 -7.47
CA TYR A 6 4.30 1.02 -6.05
C TYR A 6 3.52 -0.18 -5.54
N VAL A 7 4.21 -1.08 -4.83
CA VAL A 7 3.61 -2.31 -4.29
C VAL A 7 3.98 -2.49 -2.83
N LEU A 8 3.07 -3.07 -2.06
CA LEU A 8 3.44 -3.62 -0.76
C LEU A 8 3.90 -5.07 -0.93
N ALA A 9 5.01 -5.39 -0.28
CA ALA A 9 5.53 -6.74 -0.15
C ALA A 9 5.67 -7.09 1.33
N VAL A 10 5.53 -8.38 1.65
CA VAL A 10 5.74 -8.93 2.98
C VAL A 10 6.93 -9.86 2.92
N LYS A 11 7.91 -9.60 3.77
CA LYS A 11 9.09 -10.42 3.98
C LYS A 11 8.92 -11.19 5.28
N LYS A 12 8.83 -12.51 5.17
CA LYS A 12 8.76 -13.40 6.33
C LYS A 12 10.11 -13.45 7.06
N PRO A 13 10.15 -13.82 8.36
CA PRO A 13 11.40 -13.95 9.12
C PRO A 13 12.43 -14.88 8.47
N LEU A 14 11.96 -15.88 7.71
CA LEU A 14 12.79 -16.82 6.94
C LEU A 14 13.40 -16.20 5.67
N GLY A 15 13.21 -14.90 5.42
CA GLY A 15 13.86 -14.13 4.36
C GLY A 15 13.09 -14.05 3.04
N GLU A 16 12.04 -14.85 2.87
CA GLU A 16 11.24 -14.87 1.65
C GLU A 16 10.38 -13.60 1.52
N LEU A 17 10.63 -12.82 0.47
CA LEU A 17 9.88 -11.62 0.10
C LEU A 17 8.79 -11.99 -0.91
N LYS A 18 7.54 -11.69 -0.60
CA LYS A 18 6.40 -11.93 -1.48
C LYS A 18 5.55 -10.69 -1.62
N LEU A 19 4.87 -10.54 -2.75
CA LEU A 19 3.85 -9.51 -2.91
C LEU A 19 2.78 -9.67 -1.83
N ALA A 20 2.42 -8.57 -1.18
CA ALA A 20 1.41 -8.59 -0.13
C ALA A 20 0.05 -8.95 -0.74
N LYS A 21 -0.71 -9.81 -0.05
CA LYS A 21 -2.08 -10.17 -0.44
C LYS A 21 -3.06 -9.38 0.40
N GLY A 22 -4.16 -8.94 -0.19
CA GLY A 22 -5.25 -8.31 0.55
C GLY A 22 -5.86 -9.27 1.58
N ARG A 23 -6.23 -8.73 2.74
CA ARG A 23 -6.84 -9.52 3.82
C ARG A 23 -8.27 -9.96 3.47
N ARG A 24 -9.04 -9.09 2.80
CA ARG A 24 -10.45 -9.37 2.45
C ARG A 24 -10.60 -10.24 1.21
N SER A 25 -9.66 -10.10 0.28
CA SER A 25 -9.63 -10.86 -0.97
C SER A 25 -8.18 -11.07 -1.37
N PRO A 26 -7.76 -12.31 -1.71
CA PRO A 26 -6.43 -12.58 -2.23
C PRO A 26 -6.22 -11.98 -3.63
N PHE A 27 -7.29 -11.50 -4.27
CA PHE A 27 -7.25 -10.79 -5.56
C PHE A 27 -7.04 -9.28 -5.38
N ASP A 28 -7.17 -8.76 -4.15
CA ASP A 28 -6.80 -7.40 -3.82
C ASP A 28 -5.29 -7.34 -3.65
N LEU A 29 -4.60 -6.79 -4.65
CA LEU A 29 -3.20 -6.46 -4.54
C LEU A 29 -3.08 -4.99 -4.14
N PRO A 30 -2.34 -4.65 -3.08
CA PRO A 30 -2.07 -3.28 -2.69
C PRO A 30 -1.04 -2.67 -3.64
N VAL A 31 -1.51 -2.34 -4.85
CA VAL A 31 -0.73 -1.71 -5.91
C VAL A 31 -1.27 -0.32 -6.16
N CYS A 32 -0.37 0.59 -6.45
CA CYS A 32 -0.71 1.97 -6.74
C CYS A 32 0.30 2.58 -7.72
N PHE A 33 -0.16 3.60 -8.43
CA PHE A 33 0.67 4.34 -9.39
C PHE A 33 1.05 5.73 -8.85
N ASP A 34 0.49 6.13 -7.71
CA ASP A 34 0.73 7.40 -7.02
C ASP A 34 1.46 7.19 -5.70
N GLU A 35 2.50 7.98 -5.47
CA GLU A 35 3.37 7.88 -4.30
C GLU A 35 2.69 8.30 -3.00
N LYS A 36 1.85 9.33 -3.04
CA LYS A 36 1.18 9.83 -1.82
C LYS A 36 0.20 8.79 -1.32
N TYR A 37 -0.55 8.18 -2.23
CA TYR A 37 -1.45 7.08 -1.91
C TYR A 37 -0.71 5.83 -1.45
N ALA A 38 0.43 5.50 -2.08
CA ALA A 38 1.29 4.40 -1.67
C ALA A 38 1.77 4.53 -0.21
N ASN A 39 2.20 5.74 0.16
CA ASN A 39 2.62 6.05 1.53
C ASN A 39 1.47 5.90 2.53
N PHE A 40 0.28 6.40 2.18
CA PHE A 40 -0.91 6.24 3.01
C PHE A 40 -1.28 4.76 3.19
N LEU A 41 -1.26 3.96 2.12
CA LEU A 41 -1.51 2.52 2.20
C LEU A 41 -0.49 1.82 3.10
N PHE A 42 0.79 2.19 3.01
CA PHE A 42 1.85 1.64 3.84
C PHE A 42 1.66 1.96 5.33
N GLU A 43 1.14 3.13 5.69
CA GLU A 43 0.92 3.51 7.09
C GLU A 43 -0.11 2.61 7.78
N PHE A 44 -1.15 2.18 7.07
CA PHE A 44 -2.28 1.41 7.61
C PHE A 44 -2.39 -0.01 7.02
N CYS A 45 -1.31 -0.52 6.44
CA CYS A 45 -1.31 -1.76 5.68
C CYS A 45 -1.72 -2.98 6.52
N GLU A 46 -1.44 -3.01 7.82
CA GLU A 46 -1.71 -4.16 8.70
C GLU A 46 -3.19 -4.55 8.70
N SER A 47 -4.10 -3.59 8.55
CA SER A 47 -5.55 -3.81 8.43
C SER A 47 -6.02 -4.24 7.04
N ARG A 48 -5.16 -4.12 6.03
CA ARG A 48 -5.48 -4.29 4.61
C ARG A 48 -4.80 -5.48 3.98
N VAL A 49 -3.63 -5.89 4.47
CA VAL A 49 -2.83 -6.99 3.93
C VAL A 49 -2.78 -8.18 4.90
N CYS A 50 -2.51 -9.35 4.35
CA CYS A 50 -2.25 -10.56 5.11
C CYS A 50 -0.77 -10.57 5.54
N CYS A 51 -0.54 -10.37 6.83
CA CYS A 51 0.78 -10.41 7.46
C CYS A 51 0.62 -10.86 8.93
N ASP A 52 1.63 -11.55 9.44
CA ASP A 52 1.74 -11.95 10.84
C ASP A 52 2.52 -10.89 11.63
N GLU A 53 2.37 -10.88 12.95
CA GLU A 53 3.17 -9.99 13.81
C GLU A 53 4.67 -10.27 13.62
N ASN A 54 5.47 -9.21 13.52
CA ASN A 54 6.90 -9.24 13.20
C ASN A 54 7.28 -9.55 11.75
N ASP A 55 6.33 -9.83 10.85
CA ASP A 55 6.62 -9.81 9.42
C ASP A 55 7.13 -8.42 9.01
N GLU A 56 8.07 -8.35 8.08
CA GLU A 56 8.56 -7.07 7.58
C GLU A 56 7.74 -6.65 6.36
N ILE A 57 6.99 -5.56 6.48
CA ILE A 57 6.24 -4.98 5.38
C ILE A 57 7.14 -3.95 4.69
N GLN A 58 7.27 -4.08 3.37
CA GLN A 58 8.08 -3.23 2.52
C GLN A 58 7.21 -2.53 1.48
N LEU A 59 7.38 -1.22 1.32
CA LEU A 59 6.87 -0.47 0.17
C LEU A 59 7.97 -0.42 -0.88
N LEU A 60 7.70 -1.00 -2.05
CA LEU A 60 8.64 -1.08 -3.16
C LEU A 60 8.16 -0.23 -4.32
N LYS A 61 9.11 0.38 -5.04
CA LYS A 61 8.88 1.14 -6.27
C LYS A 61 9.64 0.51 -7.42
N GLY A 62 8.94 0.27 -8.53
CA GLY A 62 9.52 -0.27 -9.75
C GLY A 62 8.94 0.42 -10.98
N ASN A 63 9.61 0.24 -12.12
CA ASN A 63 9.05 0.57 -13.42
C ASN A 63 8.54 -0.73 -14.05
N PHE A 64 7.23 -0.86 -14.18
CA PHE A 64 6.61 -2.09 -14.65
C PHE A 64 6.26 -1.97 -16.13
N ASP A 65 6.66 -2.96 -16.93
CA ASP A 65 6.35 -2.99 -18.36
C ASP A 65 4.92 -3.50 -18.58
N ILE A 66 4.13 -2.72 -19.30
CA ILE A 66 2.73 -3.00 -19.65
C ILE A 66 2.51 -3.02 -21.17
N SER A 67 3.58 -3.12 -21.97
CA SER A 67 3.50 -3.10 -23.45
C SER A 67 2.58 -4.15 -24.04
N ASP A 68 2.45 -5.28 -23.36
CA ASP A 68 1.73 -6.50 -23.71
C ASP A 68 0.31 -6.56 -23.11
N ILE A 69 -0.10 -5.53 -22.37
CA ILE A 69 -1.43 -5.47 -21.78
C ILE A 69 -2.31 -4.59 -22.66
N ASP A 70 -3.36 -5.19 -23.20
CA ASP A 70 -4.38 -4.46 -23.97
C ASP A 70 -5.06 -3.39 -23.10
N GLN A 71 -5.27 -2.22 -23.69
CA GLN A 71 -5.90 -1.07 -23.03
C GLN A 71 -7.43 -1.19 -23.08
N ASP A 72 -7.96 -2.30 -22.57
CA ASP A 72 -9.39 -2.56 -22.53
C ASP A 72 -9.91 -2.64 -21.09
N HIS A 73 -11.17 -3.04 -20.95
CA HIS A 73 -11.84 -3.22 -19.66
C HIS A 73 -11.18 -4.26 -18.74
N LEU A 74 -10.30 -5.13 -19.25
CA LEU A 74 -9.58 -6.16 -18.50
C LEU A 74 -8.18 -5.72 -18.07
N PHE A 75 -7.75 -4.51 -18.42
CA PHE A 75 -6.43 -3.98 -18.10
C PHE A 75 -6.02 -4.24 -16.65
N VAL A 76 -6.90 -3.95 -15.69
CA VAL A 76 -6.62 -4.08 -14.25
C VAL A 76 -6.32 -5.53 -13.86
N ASP A 77 -7.08 -6.48 -14.39
CA ASP A 77 -6.92 -7.90 -14.06
C ASP A 77 -5.68 -8.48 -14.73
N SER A 78 -5.44 -8.13 -16.00
CA SER A 78 -4.23 -8.49 -16.74
C SER A 78 -2.97 -7.94 -16.05
N PHE A 79 -3.01 -6.68 -15.62
CA PHE A 79 -1.93 -6.06 -14.86
C PHE A 79 -1.65 -6.78 -13.54
N LYS A 80 -2.70 -7.08 -12.75
CA LYS A 80 -2.55 -7.80 -11.48
C LYS A 80 -1.99 -9.20 -11.69
N ASN A 81 -2.41 -9.91 -12.74
CA ASN A 81 -1.91 -11.25 -13.04
C ASN A 81 -0.44 -11.21 -13.43
N LYS A 82 -0.05 -10.32 -14.33
CA LYS A 82 1.34 -10.13 -14.72
C LYS A 82 2.24 -9.76 -13.54
N LEU A 83 1.74 -8.91 -12.63
CA LEU A 83 2.49 -8.53 -11.43
C LEU A 83 2.70 -9.72 -10.46
N LYS A 84 1.75 -10.65 -10.37
CA LYS A 84 1.89 -11.87 -9.55
C LYS A 84 2.95 -12.83 -10.10
N GLU A 85 3.25 -12.76 -11.39
CA GLU A 85 4.29 -13.56 -12.04
C GLU A 85 5.70 -13.05 -11.73
N VAL A 86 5.83 -11.85 -11.14
CA VAL A 86 7.11 -11.34 -10.65
C VAL A 86 7.59 -12.20 -9.48
N GLN A 87 8.58 -13.05 -9.75
CA GLN A 87 9.20 -13.91 -8.75
C GLN A 87 10.25 -13.18 -7.92
N ASP A 88 10.85 -12.12 -8.47
CA ASP A 88 11.96 -11.40 -7.85
C ASP A 88 11.76 -9.88 -7.90
N PHE A 89 11.80 -9.26 -6.74
CA PHE A 89 11.72 -7.82 -6.55
C PHE A 89 13.09 -7.17 -6.30
N SER A 90 14.21 -7.88 -6.50
CA SER A 90 15.58 -7.37 -6.29
C SER A 90 15.90 -6.06 -7.04
N ARG A 91 15.27 -5.86 -8.20
CA ARG A 91 15.42 -4.65 -9.03
C ARG A 91 14.48 -3.51 -8.64
N TRP A 92 13.58 -3.74 -7.69
CA TRP A 92 12.67 -2.72 -7.19
C TRP A 92 13.34 -1.94 -6.06
N GLN A 93 13.12 -0.63 -6.05
CA GLN A 93 13.65 0.25 -5.03
C GLN A 93 12.81 0.11 -3.74
N LEU A 94 13.47 -0.17 -2.62
CA LEU A 94 12.85 -0.07 -1.30
C LEU A 94 12.61 1.40 -0.96
N VAL A 95 11.34 1.77 -0.78
CA VAL A 95 10.92 3.14 -0.41
C VAL A 95 10.79 3.26 1.10
N LYS A 96 10.10 2.31 1.76
CA LYS A 96 9.92 2.25 3.22
C LYS A 96 9.83 0.80 3.69
N CYS A 97 10.21 0.55 4.94
CA CYS A 97 9.99 -0.72 5.61
C CYS A 97 9.52 -0.51 7.05
N LYS A 98 8.72 -1.44 7.57
CA LYS A 98 8.32 -1.51 8.98
C LYS A 98 8.02 -2.95 9.36
N LYS A 99 8.10 -3.26 10.65
CA LYS A 99 7.56 -4.51 11.16
C LYS A 99 6.05 -4.41 11.31
N ALA A 100 5.36 -5.45 10.89
CA ALA A 100 3.94 -5.63 11.12
C ALA A 100 3.71 -5.70 12.64
N THR A 101 2.89 -4.78 13.13
CA THR A 101 2.39 -4.78 14.50
C THR A 101 0.96 -5.29 14.50
N SER A 102 0.57 -6.02 15.55
CA SER A 102 -0.84 -6.40 15.72
C SER A 102 -1.77 -5.17 15.68
N GLU A 103 -2.92 -5.28 15.02
CA GLU A 103 -3.96 -4.23 15.03
C GLU A 103 -4.52 -3.96 16.43
N TYR A 104 -4.36 -4.92 17.34
CA TYR A 104 -4.75 -4.79 18.74
C TYR A 104 -3.66 -4.13 19.59
N SER A 105 -2.47 -3.91 19.04
CA SER A 105 -1.38 -3.24 19.76
C SER A 105 -1.71 -1.78 20.03
N ASP A 106 -1.27 -1.29 21.19
CA ASP A 106 -1.43 0.13 21.57
C ASP A 106 -0.73 1.07 20.59
N ASP A 107 0.37 0.61 19.99
CA ASP A 107 1.13 1.38 19.01
C ASP A 107 0.33 1.62 17.73
N TYR A 108 -0.30 0.57 17.19
CA TYR A 108 -1.21 0.70 16.04
C TYR A 108 -2.39 1.61 16.35
N ARG A 109 -3.02 1.44 17.52
CA ARG A 109 -4.15 2.28 17.97
C ARG A 109 -3.76 3.75 18.13
N LYS A 110 -2.57 4.03 18.68
CA LYS A 110 -2.03 5.39 18.80
C LYS A 110 -1.82 6.04 17.43
N ARG A 111 -1.19 5.33 16.47
CA ARG A 111 -1.02 5.84 15.10
C ARG A 111 -2.37 6.18 14.45
N LEU A 112 -3.33 5.27 14.54
CA LEU A 112 -4.67 5.47 13.99
C LEU A 112 -5.39 6.66 14.64
N SER A 113 -5.33 6.76 15.98
CA SER A 113 -5.95 7.88 16.72
C SER A 113 -5.34 9.23 16.32
N LEU A 114 -4.02 9.31 16.19
CA LEU A 114 -3.33 10.54 15.78
C LEU A 114 -3.77 10.96 14.37
N HIS A 115 -3.75 10.03 13.41
CA HIS A 115 -4.18 10.32 12.04
C HIS A 115 -5.65 10.75 11.96
N LEU A 116 -6.55 10.11 12.72
CA LEU A 116 -7.96 10.52 12.78
C LEU A 116 -8.13 11.94 13.35
N LYS A 117 -7.39 12.29 14.41
CA LYS A 117 -7.39 13.65 14.98
C LYS A 117 -6.88 14.69 14.00
N GLU A 118 -5.80 14.40 13.28
CA GLU A 118 -5.26 15.28 12.25
C GLU A 118 -6.30 15.53 11.14
N ARG A 119 -6.94 14.46 10.63
CA ARG A 119 -8.00 14.60 9.64
C ARG A 119 -9.20 15.40 10.14
N GLN A 120 -9.62 15.19 11.38
CA GLN A 120 -10.70 15.97 11.98
C GLN A 120 -10.35 17.45 12.04
N SER A 121 -9.12 17.79 12.46
CA SER A 121 -8.65 19.18 12.54
C SER A 121 -8.59 19.86 11.17
N LEU A 122 -8.16 19.14 10.14
CA LEU A 122 -8.13 19.65 8.76
C LEU A 122 -9.54 19.86 8.21
N PHE A 123 -10.46 18.96 8.53
CA PHE A 123 -11.85 19.08 8.13
C PHE A 123 -12.53 20.29 8.80
N GLN A 124 -12.37 20.45 10.12
CA GLN A 124 -12.89 21.62 10.85
C GLN A 124 -12.35 22.94 10.29
N ARG A 125 -11.04 23.04 10.03
CA ARG A 125 -10.44 24.24 9.43
C ARG A 125 -10.98 24.55 8.02
N ARG A 126 -11.37 23.53 7.25
CA ARG A 126 -12.02 23.74 5.94
C ARG A 126 -13.44 24.27 6.11
N VAL A 127 -14.23 23.67 6.99
CA VAL A 127 -15.60 24.11 7.29
C VAL A 127 -15.60 25.55 7.82
N GLU A 128 -14.68 25.90 8.71
CA GLU A 128 -14.54 27.27 9.24
C GLU A 128 -14.14 28.27 8.13
N LYS A 129 -13.27 27.87 7.19
CA LYS A 129 -12.91 28.70 6.03
C LYS A 129 -14.08 28.90 5.06
N GLU A 130 -14.86 27.86 4.81
CA GLU A 130 -16.04 27.95 3.93
C GLU A 130 -17.15 28.79 4.57
N ALA A 131 -17.33 28.67 5.89
CA ALA A 131 -18.30 29.47 6.65
C ALA A 131 -17.91 30.94 6.83
N SER A 132 -16.63 31.30 6.72
CA SER A 132 -16.13 32.68 6.82
C SER A 132 -16.02 33.41 5.48
N VAL A 133 -16.24 32.69 4.37
CA VAL A 133 -16.24 33.23 2.99
C VAL A 133 -17.67 33.33 2.42
N ALA A 134 -18.67 32.79 3.13
CA ALA A 134 -20.11 32.96 2.87
C ALA A 134 -20.69 34.16 3.62
#